data_AF-J3F3M1-F1
#
_entry.id   AF-J3F3M1-F1
#
_cell.length_a   1.000
_cell.length_b   1.000
_cell.length_c   1.000
_cell.angle_alpha   90.00
_cell.angle_beta   90.00
_cell.angle_gamma   90.00
#
_symmetry.space_group_name_H-M   'P 1'
#
loop_
_entity.id
_entity.type
_entity.pdbx_description
1 polymer ?
#
loop_
_entity_poly.entity_id
_entity_poly.type
_entity_poly.pdbx_seq_one_letter_code
_entity_poly.pdbx_strand_id
1 'polypeptide(L)'
;MINWNGQFTQIIRKSNPTLWGNWTLSSEVSPGAVGILDPLTGTFKLIADSVPGVDAQNFITTAVSSDWDTMSSEVSRTETEVDLGAEATDPETGVTAKAGLEIAWKFGREGSMVSKCALDSESVLNNPDAVLANQLDWLVQRANQSGMGSNNGIAQGFGIITSVLYARSGLNVGSMANDNSFTLKGNASAVQKMVGDVKGKGSFTSASSSKSVDKHLWPSESGVLAKSTAPLAYTFASFDGRLLLPRWITHISAFQLVISNTNGGTYIVDASLGYDTPRGRKTAEGTASGGLTVTFSDIPLDASNVVLECGFRGVMSTEKHLLQWKSPRGQWVGGVRHVDLYGVWPGSTRAVDVEAGTA
;
A
#
# COMPACT_ATOMS: atom_id res chain seq x y z
N MET A 1 -21.13 11.54 -1.71
CA MET A 1 -20.87 10.12 -1.36
C MET A 1 -19.41 10.04 -0.93
N ILE A 2 -19.11 9.45 0.22
CA ILE A 2 -17.75 9.38 0.76
C ILE A 2 -16.96 8.30 0.01
N ASN A 3 -15.76 8.61 -0.47
CA ASN A 3 -14.86 7.61 -1.05
C ASN A 3 -14.07 6.89 0.05
N TRP A 4 -14.68 5.85 0.62
CA TRP A 4 -14.07 5.06 1.69
C TRP A 4 -12.77 4.37 1.27
N ASN A 5 -12.72 3.80 0.06
CA ASN A 5 -11.53 3.07 -0.38
C ASN A 5 -10.32 4.00 -0.59
N GLY A 6 -10.54 5.18 -1.14
CA GLY A 6 -9.50 6.19 -1.29
C GLY A 6 -8.95 6.63 0.06
N GLN A 7 -9.83 6.96 1.01
CA GLN A 7 -9.39 7.33 2.35
C GLN A 7 -8.66 6.20 3.07
N PHE A 8 -9.17 4.96 3.00
CA PHE A 8 -8.50 3.79 3.57
C PHE A 8 -7.11 3.60 2.97
N THR A 9 -6.99 3.70 1.64
CA THR A 9 -5.70 3.65 0.92
C THR A 9 -4.73 4.72 1.42
N GLN A 10 -5.19 5.95 1.67
CA GLN A 10 -4.32 7.01 2.18
C GLN A 10 -3.82 6.73 3.60
N ILE A 11 -4.63 6.11 4.46
CA ILE A 11 -4.18 5.80 5.82
C ILE A 11 -3.14 4.68 5.81
N ILE A 12 -3.37 3.59 5.07
CA ILE A 12 -2.44 2.45 5.03
C ILE A 12 -1.11 2.81 4.36
N ARG A 13 -1.11 3.79 3.45
CA ARG A 13 0.11 4.27 2.80
C ARG A 13 1.06 5.03 3.71
N LYS A 14 0.60 5.46 4.89
CA LYS A 14 1.47 6.06 5.90
C LYS A 14 2.50 5.06 6.44
N SER A 15 2.15 3.77 6.47
CA SER A 15 3.06 2.70 6.89
C SER A 15 3.62 1.90 5.72
N ASN A 16 2.83 1.66 4.67
CA ASN A 16 3.29 0.98 3.46
C ASN A 16 2.82 1.74 2.20
N PRO A 17 3.68 2.61 1.63
CA PRO A 17 3.32 3.49 0.53
C PRO A 17 2.80 2.79 -0.74
N THR A 18 3.03 1.48 -0.88
CA THR A 18 2.71 0.73 -2.09
C THR A 18 1.40 -0.05 -2.05
N LEU A 19 0.74 -0.06 -0.90
CA LEU A 19 -0.55 -0.73 -0.76
C LEU A 19 -1.70 0.11 -1.32
N TRP A 20 -2.68 -0.62 -1.84
CA TRP A 20 -4.03 -0.18 -2.16
C TRP A 20 -5.00 -0.86 -1.21
N GLY A 21 -5.98 -0.11 -0.72
CA GLY A 21 -7.01 -0.64 0.15
C GLY A 21 -8.06 -1.46 -0.61
N ASN A 22 -8.63 -2.45 0.05
CA ASN A 22 -9.86 -3.14 -0.37
C ASN A 22 -10.93 -2.97 0.71
N TRP A 23 -11.50 -1.77 0.80
CA TRP A 23 -12.45 -1.38 1.85
C TRP A 23 -13.65 -2.33 1.97
N THR A 24 -14.19 -2.78 0.84
CA THR A 24 -15.36 -3.65 0.80
C THR A 24 -15.03 -5.13 1.03
N LEU A 25 -13.74 -5.47 1.18
CA LEU A 25 -13.25 -6.85 1.28
C LEU A 25 -13.67 -7.72 0.07
N SER A 26 -13.71 -7.11 -1.13
CA SER A 26 -14.15 -7.80 -2.35
C SER A 26 -13.23 -8.95 -2.71
N SER A 27 -13.78 -10.14 -2.94
CA SER A 27 -13.04 -11.34 -3.37
C SER A 27 -12.48 -11.24 -4.79
N GLU A 28 -12.88 -10.23 -5.57
CA GLU A 28 -12.29 -9.93 -6.88
C GLU A 28 -10.84 -9.46 -6.78
N VAL A 29 -10.41 -9.02 -5.59
CA VAL A 29 -9.01 -8.68 -5.30
C VAL A 29 -8.26 -9.98 -5.00
N SER A 30 -7.60 -10.51 -6.02
CA SER A 30 -6.77 -11.71 -5.93
C SER A 30 -5.42 -11.51 -6.64
N PRO A 31 -4.33 -12.16 -6.19
CA PRO A 31 -3.07 -12.13 -6.92
C PRO A 31 -3.24 -12.65 -8.35
N GLY A 32 -2.69 -11.93 -9.32
CA GLY A 32 -2.82 -12.24 -10.75
C GLY A 32 -4.07 -11.66 -11.41
N ALA A 33 -5.04 -11.13 -10.66
CA ALA A 33 -6.21 -10.47 -11.23
C ALA A 33 -5.80 -9.24 -12.06
N VAL A 34 -6.44 -9.10 -13.22
CA VAL A 34 -6.18 -8.05 -14.19
C VAL A 34 -7.32 -7.05 -14.13
N GLY A 35 -6.99 -5.76 -14.08
CA GLY A 35 -8.02 -4.74 -14.02
C GLY A 35 -7.52 -3.32 -14.25
N ILE A 36 -8.44 -2.39 -14.03
CA ILE A 36 -8.19 -0.95 -14.07
C ILE A 36 -8.24 -0.42 -12.65
N LEU A 37 -7.18 0.29 -12.24
CA LEU A 37 -7.07 0.93 -10.95
C LEU A 37 -7.04 2.45 -11.13
N ASP A 38 -8.05 3.12 -10.59
CA ASP A 38 -8.09 4.58 -10.56
C ASP A 38 -7.22 5.08 -9.39
N PRO A 39 -6.16 5.86 -9.66
CA PRO A 39 -5.24 6.28 -8.62
C PRO A 39 -5.79 7.38 -7.70
N LEU A 40 -6.82 8.10 -8.15
CA LEU A 40 -7.47 9.14 -7.36
C LEU A 40 -8.45 8.54 -6.36
N THR A 41 -9.20 7.52 -6.79
CA THR A 41 -10.21 6.90 -5.93
C THR A 41 -9.73 5.66 -5.21
N GLY A 42 -8.69 4.99 -5.73
CA GLY A 42 -8.26 3.66 -5.31
C GLY A 42 -9.20 2.54 -5.77
N THR A 43 -10.19 2.83 -6.62
CA THR A 43 -11.16 1.81 -7.07
C THR A 43 -10.50 0.88 -8.08
N PHE A 44 -10.54 -0.42 -7.78
CA PHE A 44 -10.18 -1.48 -8.72
C PHE A 44 -11.43 -1.99 -9.44
N LYS A 45 -11.34 -2.05 -10.77
CA LYS A 45 -12.35 -2.67 -11.63
C LYS A 45 -11.75 -3.90 -12.29
N LEU A 46 -12.30 -5.06 -11.96
CA LEU A 46 -11.88 -6.34 -12.53
C LEU A 46 -12.16 -6.40 -14.05
N ILE A 47 -11.20 -6.94 -14.79
CA ILE A 47 -11.30 -7.24 -16.23
C ILE A 47 -11.13 -8.73 -16.49
N ALA A 48 -10.25 -9.41 -15.75
CA ALA A 48 -10.09 -10.86 -15.78
C ALA A 48 -9.56 -11.37 -14.44
N ASP A 49 -10.05 -12.53 -14.01
CA ASP A 49 -9.69 -13.14 -12.71
C ASP A 49 -8.21 -13.49 -12.62
N SER A 50 -7.57 -13.84 -13.74
CA SER A 50 -6.14 -14.11 -13.80
C SER A 50 -5.58 -13.94 -15.21
N VAL A 51 -4.25 -13.77 -15.27
CA VAL A 51 -3.49 -13.88 -16.52
C VAL A 51 -3.43 -15.34 -16.97
N PRO A 52 -3.52 -15.65 -18.28
CA PRO A 52 -3.40 -17.02 -18.77
C PRO A 52 -2.08 -17.69 -18.34
N GLY A 53 -2.18 -18.97 -17.96
CA GLY A 53 -1.02 -19.77 -17.56
C GLY A 53 -0.46 -19.45 -16.17
N VAL A 54 -1.13 -18.58 -15.39
CA VAL A 54 -0.83 -18.37 -13.98
C VAL A 54 -1.64 -19.35 -13.14
N ASP A 55 -0.93 -20.18 -12.37
CA ASP A 55 -1.52 -21.15 -11.45
C ASP A 55 -0.94 -21.01 -10.03
N ALA A 56 -1.36 -21.90 -9.12
CA ALA A 56 -0.95 -21.89 -7.73
C ALA A 56 0.58 -21.91 -7.51
N GLN A 57 1.36 -22.48 -8.44
CA GLN A 57 2.83 -22.58 -8.34
C GLN A 57 3.52 -21.24 -8.62
N ASN A 58 2.83 -20.31 -9.26
CA ASN A 58 3.34 -18.96 -9.50
C ASN A 58 3.21 -18.05 -8.27
N PHE A 59 2.64 -18.54 -7.17
CA PHE A 59 2.43 -17.74 -5.97
C PHE A 59 3.28 -18.22 -4.79
N ILE A 60 3.83 -17.26 -4.05
CA ILE A 60 4.44 -17.50 -2.74
C ILE A 60 3.43 -17.02 -1.70
N THR A 61 3.00 -17.93 -0.83
CA THR A 61 2.11 -17.59 0.28
C THR A 61 2.87 -17.72 1.59
N THR A 62 2.91 -16.62 2.34
CA THR A 62 3.59 -16.55 3.65
C THR A 62 2.55 -16.28 4.73
N ALA A 63 2.60 -17.04 5.82
CA ALA A 63 1.74 -16.77 6.97
C ALA A 63 2.14 -15.44 7.63
N VAL A 64 1.15 -14.61 7.95
CA VAL A 64 1.33 -13.32 8.63
C VAL A 64 0.64 -13.40 9.98
N SER A 65 1.37 -13.02 11.04
CA SER A 65 0.86 -13.10 12.41
C SER A 65 0.76 -11.76 13.12
N SER A 66 0.93 -10.65 12.41
CA SER A 66 0.73 -9.31 12.95
C SER A 66 -0.74 -8.92 12.91
N ASP A 67 -1.14 -8.05 13.83
CA ASP A 67 -2.50 -7.52 13.87
C ASP A 67 -2.59 -6.29 12.97
N TRP A 68 -3.73 -6.14 12.29
CA TRP A 68 -4.00 -4.96 11.49
C TRP A 68 -4.85 -4.00 12.32
N ASP A 69 -4.26 -2.86 12.66
CA ASP A 69 -4.93 -1.79 13.38
C ASP A 69 -4.73 -0.46 12.66
N THR A 70 -5.79 0.01 12.01
CA THR A 70 -5.78 1.28 11.31
C THR A 70 -7.02 2.08 11.69
N MET A 71 -6.84 3.26 12.27
CA MET A 71 -7.95 4.14 12.65
C MET A 71 -7.64 5.60 12.36
N SER A 72 -8.69 6.38 12.13
CA SER A 72 -8.60 7.85 12.06
C SER A 72 -8.32 8.44 13.45
N SER A 73 -7.71 9.63 13.51
CA SER A 73 -7.33 10.30 14.76
C SER A 73 -8.49 10.59 15.71
N GLU A 74 -9.71 10.77 15.18
CA GLU A 74 -10.91 11.06 15.98
C GLU A 74 -11.70 9.81 16.38
N VAL A 75 -11.11 8.61 16.19
CA VAL A 75 -11.72 7.35 16.61
C VAL A 75 -11.15 6.93 17.95
N SER A 76 -12.02 6.54 18.87
CA SER A 76 -11.62 5.93 20.14
C SER A 76 -12.29 4.58 20.31
N ARG A 77 -11.56 3.63 20.91
CA ARG A 77 -12.02 2.28 21.22
C ARG A 77 -12.28 2.15 22.71
N THR A 78 -13.39 1.53 23.07
CA THR A 78 -13.71 1.12 24.44
C THR A 78 -14.14 -0.33 24.46
N GLU A 79 -13.76 -1.03 25.53
CA GLU A 79 -14.16 -2.42 25.79
C GLU A 79 -14.96 -2.48 27.08
N THR A 80 -16.01 -3.29 27.09
CA THR A 80 -16.87 -3.45 28.26
C THR A 80 -17.37 -4.88 28.34
N GLU A 81 -17.25 -5.49 29.52
CA GLU A 81 -17.86 -6.78 29.80
C GLU A 81 -19.39 -6.63 29.84
N VAL A 82 -20.10 -7.54 29.19
CA VAL A 82 -21.56 -7.51 29.07
C VAL A 82 -22.16 -8.87 29.39
N ASP A 83 -23.37 -8.89 29.96
CA ASP A 83 -24.17 -10.11 30.02
C ASP A 83 -24.89 -10.30 28.67
N LEU A 84 -24.69 -11.45 28.04
CA LEU A 84 -25.28 -11.77 26.74
C LEU A 84 -26.77 -12.16 26.86
N GLY A 85 -27.28 -12.35 28.08
CA GLY A 85 -28.69 -12.61 28.39
C GLY A 85 -29.18 -14.01 27.99
N ALA A 86 -29.01 -14.37 26.72
CA ALA A 86 -29.15 -15.72 26.18
C ALA A 86 -27.76 -16.36 26.07
N GLU A 87 -27.67 -17.67 26.30
CA GLU A 87 -26.42 -18.43 26.11
C GLU A 87 -25.92 -18.24 24.67
N ALA A 88 -24.82 -17.50 24.52
CA ALA A 88 -24.16 -17.36 23.23
C ALA A 88 -23.12 -18.48 23.10
N THR A 89 -23.36 -19.38 22.15
CA THR A 89 -22.41 -20.44 21.81
C THR A 89 -21.30 -19.87 20.95
N ASP A 90 -20.05 -20.02 21.39
CA ASP A 90 -18.91 -19.80 20.52
C ASP A 90 -18.90 -20.89 19.42
N PRO A 91 -19.02 -20.52 18.13
CA PRO A 91 -19.09 -21.49 17.04
C PRO A 91 -17.77 -22.27 16.83
N GLU A 92 -16.64 -21.81 17.39
CA GLU A 92 -15.37 -22.55 17.31
C GLU A 92 -15.24 -23.63 18.38
N THR A 93 -15.63 -23.32 19.61
CA THR A 93 -15.44 -24.22 20.76
C THR A 93 -16.70 -24.99 21.16
N GLY A 94 -17.88 -24.54 20.71
CA GLY A 94 -19.17 -25.07 21.12
C GLY A 94 -19.56 -24.70 22.56
N VAL A 95 -18.77 -23.87 23.24
CA VAL A 95 -19.00 -23.47 24.64
C VAL A 95 -20.02 -22.33 24.68
N THR A 96 -21.07 -22.52 25.49
CA THR A 96 -22.02 -21.46 25.81
C THR A 96 -21.49 -20.58 26.94
N ALA A 97 -21.54 -19.26 26.76
CA ALA A 97 -21.16 -18.30 27.79
C ALA A 97 -22.25 -17.25 27.98
N LYS A 98 -22.50 -16.88 29.25
CA LYS A 98 -23.33 -15.73 29.61
C LYS A 98 -22.53 -14.43 29.67
N ALA A 99 -21.25 -14.52 30.01
CA ALA A 99 -20.34 -13.38 29.95
C ALA A 99 -19.86 -13.15 28.51
N GLY A 100 -19.97 -11.92 28.05
CA GLY A 100 -19.55 -11.47 26.73
C GLY A 100 -18.68 -10.22 26.79
N LEU A 101 -18.18 -9.84 25.62
CA LEU A 101 -17.43 -8.62 25.40
C LEU A 101 -18.18 -7.76 24.40
N GLU A 102 -18.30 -6.47 24.71
CA GLU A 102 -18.66 -5.43 23.77
C GLU A 102 -17.42 -4.60 23.45
N ILE A 103 -17.06 -4.54 22.18
CA ILE A 103 -16.10 -3.57 21.67
C ILE A 103 -16.88 -2.46 20.98
N ALA A 104 -16.65 -1.22 21.39
CA ALA A 104 -17.26 -0.04 20.81
C ALA A 104 -16.20 0.89 20.23
N TRP A 105 -16.43 1.37 19.01
CA TRP A 105 -15.68 2.46 18.40
C TRP A 105 -16.56 3.70 18.35
N LYS A 106 -16.08 4.81 18.92
CA LYS A 106 -16.72 6.12 18.84
C LYS A 106 -16.02 6.94 17.77
N PHE A 107 -16.80 7.51 16.86
CA PHE A 107 -16.36 8.36 15.76
C PHE A 107 -16.73 9.80 16.06
N GLY A 108 -15.72 10.67 16.19
CA GLY A 108 -15.97 12.10 16.45
C GLY A 108 -16.64 12.84 15.30
N ARG A 109 -16.40 12.43 14.04
CA ARG A 109 -16.97 13.10 12.86
C ARG A 109 -17.36 12.13 11.73
N GLU A 110 -18.17 12.64 10.81
CA GLU A 110 -18.41 12.03 9.51
C GLU A 110 -17.08 11.86 8.75
N GLY A 111 -16.91 10.70 8.10
CA GLY A 111 -15.68 10.34 7.40
C GLY A 111 -14.59 9.72 8.28
N SER A 112 -14.74 9.71 9.61
CA SER A 112 -13.84 8.93 10.48
C SER A 112 -14.06 7.42 10.24
N MET A 113 -12.97 6.65 10.27
CA MET A 113 -13.01 5.21 10.01
C MET A 113 -12.09 4.39 10.92
N VAL A 114 -12.39 3.10 10.99
CA VAL A 114 -11.57 2.06 11.60
C VAL A 114 -11.52 0.83 10.71
N SER A 115 -10.34 0.19 10.64
CA SER A 115 -10.08 -1.10 10.04
C SER A 115 -9.30 -1.94 11.03
N LYS A 116 -9.89 -3.04 11.47
CA LYS A 116 -9.38 -3.93 12.51
C LYS A 116 -9.50 -5.37 12.03
N CYS A 117 -8.38 -6.02 11.77
CA CYS A 117 -8.37 -7.36 11.19
C CYS A 117 -7.30 -8.25 11.83
N ALA A 118 -7.66 -9.51 12.01
CA ALA A 118 -6.71 -10.58 12.24
C ALA A 118 -6.09 -10.99 10.89
N LEU A 119 -4.82 -10.68 10.66
CA LEU A 119 -4.15 -11.10 9.42
C LEU A 119 -3.94 -12.61 9.41
N ASP A 120 -3.92 -13.21 8.23
CA ASP A 120 -3.73 -14.64 8.02
C ASP A 120 -2.46 -14.93 7.22
N SER A 121 -2.39 -14.36 6.02
CA SER A 121 -1.34 -14.64 5.05
C SER A 121 -1.19 -13.51 4.05
N GLU A 122 -0.03 -13.45 3.42
CA GLU A 122 0.21 -12.65 2.23
C GLU A 122 0.52 -13.60 1.08
N SER A 123 -0.16 -13.42 -0.04
CA SER A 123 0.12 -14.16 -1.27
C SER A 123 0.68 -13.21 -2.32
N VAL A 124 1.81 -13.59 -2.91
CA VAL A 124 2.60 -12.76 -3.82
C VAL A 124 2.81 -13.51 -5.13
N LEU A 125 2.60 -12.84 -6.26
CA LEU A 125 2.98 -13.33 -7.58
C LEU A 125 4.52 -13.39 -7.65
N ASN A 126 5.05 -14.59 -7.74
CA ASN A 126 6.48 -14.82 -7.81
C ASN A 126 7.02 -14.40 -9.19
N ASN A 127 8.06 -13.58 -9.18
CA ASN A 127 8.75 -13.08 -10.38
C ASN A 127 7.78 -12.51 -11.44
N PRO A 128 7.06 -11.41 -11.12
CA PRO A 128 6.06 -10.85 -12.00
C PRO A 128 6.64 -10.43 -13.37
N ASP A 129 7.89 -9.95 -13.43
CA ASP A 129 8.54 -9.62 -14.71
C ASP A 129 8.54 -10.83 -15.67
N ALA A 130 8.90 -12.03 -15.20
CA ALA A 130 8.96 -13.23 -16.04
C ALA A 130 7.57 -13.75 -16.42
N VAL A 131 6.63 -13.75 -15.47
CA VAL A 131 5.25 -14.21 -15.72
C VAL A 131 4.59 -13.32 -16.78
N LEU A 132 4.77 -12.00 -16.67
CA LEU A 132 4.09 -11.04 -17.53
C LEU A 132 4.75 -10.85 -18.89
N ALA A 133 6.06 -11.08 -18.99
CA ALA A 133 6.77 -11.02 -20.28
C ALA A 133 6.13 -11.93 -21.34
N ASN A 134 5.71 -13.14 -20.96
CA ASN A 134 5.10 -14.11 -21.87
C ASN A 134 3.63 -13.83 -22.20
N GLN A 135 3.00 -12.88 -21.49
CA GLN A 135 1.56 -12.61 -21.57
C GLN A 135 1.27 -11.18 -22.03
N LEU A 136 2.30 -10.45 -22.45
CA LEU A 136 2.19 -9.03 -22.78
C LEU A 136 1.24 -8.76 -23.96
N ASP A 137 1.24 -9.61 -24.99
CA ASP A 137 0.30 -9.44 -26.12
C ASP A 137 -1.15 -9.63 -25.69
N TRP A 138 -1.41 -10.62 -24.82
CA TRP A 138 -2.74 -10.83 -24.25
C TRP A 138 -3.16 -9.62 -23.39
N LEU A 139 -2.24 -9.08 -22.59
CA LEU A 139 -2.51 -7.88 -21.79
C LEU A 139 -2.80 -6.65 -22.66
N VAL A 140 -2.06 -6.45 -23.74
CA VAL A 140 -2.32 -5.38 -24.72
C VAL A 140 -3.71 -5.55 -25.33
N GLN A 141 -4.12 -6.77 -25.67
CA GLN A 141 -5.46 -7.04 -26.20
C GLN A 141 -6.55 -6.69 -25.17
N ARG A 142 -6.39 -7.06 -23.90
CA ARG A 142 -7.34 -6.74 -22.82
C ARG A 142 -7.38 -5.23 -22.52
N ALA A 143 -6.24 -4.56 -22.54
CA ALA A 143 -6.17 -3.11 -22.40
C ALA A 143 -6.93 -2.41 -23.53
N ASN A 144 -6.74 -2.83 -24.79
CA ASN A 144 -7.48 -2.30 -25.93
C ASN A 144 -9.00 -2.49 -25.79
N GLN A 145 -9.45 -3.68 -25.40
CA GLN A 145 -10.87 -3.98 -25.19
C GLN A 145 -11.52 -3.13 -24.08
N SER A 146 -10.72 -2.66 -23.13
CA SER A 146 -11.16 -1.86 -21.98
C SER A 146 -10.90 -0.36 -22.13
N GLY A 147 -10.42 0.08 -23.30
CA GLY A 147 -10.14 1.50 -23.59
C GLY A 147 -8.83 2.03 -22.99
N MET A 148 -8.01 1.17 -22.40
CA MET A 148 -6.71 1.49 -21.80
C MET A 148 -5.52 1.10 -22.68
N GLY A 149 -5.78 0.65 -23.91
CA GLY A 149 -4.75 0.27 -24.88
C GLY A 149 -4.65 1.26 -26.03
N SER A 150 -3.47 1.32 -26.64
CA SER A 150 -3.17 2.14 -27.82
C SER A 150 -2.10 1.46 -28.68
N ASN A 151 -1.75 2.07 -29.82
CA ASN A 151 -0.62 1.63 -30.65
C ASN A 151 0.72 1.61 -29.87
N ASN A 152 0.84 2.42 -28.82
CA ASN A 152 2.03 2.51 -27.97
C ASN A 152 2.03 1.44 -26.85
N GLY A 153 0.99 0.62 -26.73
CA GLY A 153 0.84 -0.41 -25.72
C GLY A 153 -0.25 -0.07 -24.70
N ILE A 154 0.03 -0.36 -23.42
CA ILE A 154 -0.90 -0.26 -22.30
C ILE A 154 -0.71 1.07 -21.57
N ALA A 155 -1.81 1.76 -21.24
CA ALA A 155 -1.78 2.96 -20.43
C ALA A 155 -1.69 2.65 -18.93
N GLN A 156 -1.05 3.56 -18.18
CA GLN A 156 -0.98 3.46 -16.72
C GLN A 156 -2.38 3.45 -16.09
N GLY A 157 -2.54 2.69 -15.02
CA GLY A 157 -3.83 2.37 -14.40
C GLY A 157 -4.41 1.03 -14.86
N PHE A 158 -4.09 0.55 -16.06
CA PHE A 158 -4.36 -0.85 -16.42
C PHE A 158 -3.20 -1.73 -15.92
N GLY A 159 -3.51 -2.89 -15.38
CA GLY A 159 -2.49 -3.68 -14.72
C GLY A 159 -2.99 -4.90 -13.99
N ILE A 160 -2.15 -5.39 -13.09
CA ILE A 160 -2.32 -6.66 -12.38
C ILE A 160 -2.05 -6.48 -10.90
N ILE A 161 -2.86 -7.16 -10.09
CA ILE A 161 -2.60 -7.31 -8.66
C ILE A 161 -1.43 -8.28 -8.46
N THR A 162 -0.35 -7.81 -7.86
CA THR A 162 0.89 -8.60 -7.69
C THR A 162 1.02 -9.21 -6.31
N SER A 163 0.34 -8.68 -5.30
CA SER A 163 0.23 -9.31 -3.99
C SER A 163 -1.07 -8.92 -3.31
N VAL A 164 -1.57 -9.81 -2.45
CA VAL A 164 -2.74 -9.57 -1.61
C VAL A 164 -2.45 -10.01 -0.18
N LEU A 165 -2.73 -9.11 0.75
CA LEU A 165 -2.75 -9.38 2.18
C LEU A 165 -4.15 -9.84 2.58
N TYR A 166 -4.22 -11.02 3.19
CA TYR A 166 -5.46 -11.68 3.59
C TYR A 166 -5.69 -11.60 5.09
N ALA A 167 -6.95 -11.36 5.47
CA ALA A 167 -7.44 -11.42 6.83
C ALA A 167 -8.27 -12.69 7.05
N ARG A 168 -8.10 -13.35 8.21
CA ARG A 168 -8.97 -14.48 8.63
C ARG A 168 -10.30 -13.97 9.16
N SER A 169 -10.31 -12.80 9.79
CA SER A 169 -11.48 -12.11 10.30
C SER A 169 -11.19 -10.63 10.51
N GLY A 170 -12.22 -9.80 10.55
CA GLY A 170 -12.05 -8.37 10.78
C GLY A 170 -13.21 -7.50 10.34
N LEU A 171 -13.00 -6.20 10.43
CA LEU A 171 -13.98 -5.19 10.10
C LEU A 171 -13.35 -3.95 9.48
N ASN A 172 -14.08 -3.36 8.54
CA ASN A 172 -13.90 -2.02 8.03
C ASN A 172 -15.18 -1.24 8.32
N VAL A 173 -15.10 -0.14 9.07
CA VAL A 173 -16.26 0.66 9.45
C VAL A 173 -15.96 2.15 9.31
N GLY A 174 -16.80 2.84 8.56
CA GLY A 174 -16.74 4.27 8.29
C GLY A 174 -18.00 4.98 8.77
N SER A 175 -17.85 6.08 9.49
CA SER A 175 -18.99 6.85 9.99
C SER A 175 -19.58 7.77 8.92
N MET A 176 -20.90 7.67 8.71
CA MET A 176 -21.64 8.60 7.85
C MET A 176 -22.29 9.77 8.61
N ALA A 177 -21.94 9.95 9.89
CA ALA A 177 -22.46 11.01 10.73
C ALA A 177 -21.44 11.46 11.80
N ASN A 178 -21.60 12.68 12.30
CA ASN A 178 -20.85 13.15 13.48
C ASN A 178 -21.35 12.46 14.75
N ASP A 179 -20.47 12.34 15.76
CA ASP A 179 -20.76 11.73 17.07
C ASP A 179 -21.52 10.41 16.92
N ASN A 180 -20.87 9.45 16.27
CA ASN A 180 -21.43 8.13 15.97
C ASN A 180 -20.68 7.06 16.75
N SER A 181 -21.29 5.90 16.89
CA SER A 181 -20.65 4.72 17.46
C SER A 181 -21.02 3.48 16.68
N PHE A 182 -20.07 2.57 16.56
CA PHE A 182 -20.28 1.20 16.09
C PHE A 182 -19.86 0.26 17.20
N THR A 183 -20.66 -0.78 17.44
CA THR A 183 -20.40 -1.77 18.48
C THR A 183 -20.47 -3.17 17.92
N LEU A 184 -19.61 -4.04 18.43
CA LEU A 184 -19.56 -5.46 18.13
C LEU A 184 -19.60 -6.22 19.46
N LYS A 185 -20.57 -7.12 19.62
CA LYS A 185 -20.78 -7.91 20.83
C LYS A 185 -20.70 -9.39 20.54
N GLY A 186 -20.32 -10.18 21.54
CA GLY A 186 -20.31 -11.64 21.47
C GLY A 186 -19.56 -12.28 22.62
N ASN A 187 -19.29 -13.58 22.49
CA ASN A 187 -18.37 -14.27 23.40
C ASN A 187 -17.01 -13.55 23.38
N ALA A 188 -16.43 -13.30 24.56
CA ALA A 188 -15.21 -12.49 24.69
C ALA A 188 -14.06 -12.98 23.80
N SER A 189 -13.81 -14.29 23.80
CA SER A 189 -12.74 -14.89 23.00
C SER A 189 -13.01 -14.78 21.49
N ALA A 190 -14.26 -14.95 21.07
CA ALA A 190 -14.65 -14.86 19.66
C ALA A 190 -14.53 -13.43 19.13
N VAL A 191 -14.91 -12.44 19.95
CA VAL A 191 -14.82 -11.02 19.61
C VAL A 191 -13.36 -10.54 19.58
N GLN A 192 -12.53 -10.99 20.53
CA GLN A 192 -11.09 -10.68 20.50
C GLN A 192 -10.39 -11.28 19.26
N LYS A 193 -10.74 -12.51 18.87
CA LYS A 193 -10.28 -13.12 17.61
C LYS A 193 -10.77 -12.35 16.37
N MET A 194 -11.98 -11.80 16.43
CA MET A 194 -12.56 -11.00 15.33
C MET A 194 -11.71 -9.78 15.01
N VAL A 195 -11.20 -9.08 16.02
CA VAL A 195 -10.43 -7.83 15.84
C VAL A 195 -8.92 -8.01 15.82
N GLY A 196 -8.42 -9.24 15.96
CA GLY A 196 -7.00 -9.58 15.92
C GLY A 196 -6.30 -9.63 17.27
N ASP A 197 -6.93 -9.24 18.38
CA ASP A 197 -6.26 -9.21 19.69
C ASP A 197 -5.84 -10.61 20.18
N VAL A 198 -6.45 -11.68 19.66
CA VAL A 198 -6.13 -13.08 19.97
C VAL A 198 -6.10 -13.91 18.68
N LYS A 199 -5.20 -14.89 18.59
CA LYS A 199 -5.17 -15.83 17.46
C LYS A 199 -6.41 -16.73 17.42
N GLY A 200 -7.00 -16.87 16.24
CA GLY A 200 -8.12 -17.77 15.98
C GLY A 200 -9.09 -17.19 14.96
N LYS A 201 -10.17 -17.92 14.65
CA LYS A 201 -11.22 -17.40 13.78
C LYS A 201 -12.23 -16.60 14.60
N GLY A 202 -12.42 -15.34 14.24
CA GLY A 202 -13.38 -14.48 14.92
C GLY A 202 -14.84 -14.78 14.57
N SER A 203 -15.72 -14.46 15.51
CA SER A 203 -17.16 -14.35 15.29
C SER A 203 -17.77 -13.31 16.24
N PHE A 204 -19.01 -12.91 15.98
CA PHE A 204 -19.76 -11.97 16.80
C PHE A 204 -21.23 -12.38 16.86
N THR A 205 -21.96 -11.98 17.90
CA THR A 205 -23.39 -12.24 18.03
C THR A 205 -24.25 -11.08 17.54
N SER A 206 -23.76 -9.85 17.69
CA SER A 206 -24.46 -8.67 17.18
C SER A 206 -23.50 -7.54 16.82
N ALA A 207 -23.89 -6.75 15.82
CA ALA A 207 -23.19 -5.56 15.39
C ALA A 207 -24.19 -4.42 15.19
N SER A 208 -24.03 -3.32 15.92
CA SER A 208 -24.99 -2.22 15.93
C SER A 208 -24.30 -0.87 15.81
N SER A 209 -25.04 0.17 15.41
CA SER A 209 -24.53 1.53 15.36
C SER A 209 -25.56 2.51 15.90
N SER A 210 -25.11 3.62 16.50
CA SER A 210 -26.01 4.66 17.00
C SER A 210 -26.58 5.53 15.86
N LYS A 211 -25.82 5.69 14.76
CA LYS A 211 -26.23 6.38 13.53
C LYS A 211 -25.75 5.60 12.30
N SER A 212 -25.94 6.16 11.11
CA SER A 212 -25.55 5.56 9.84
C SER A 212 -24.04 5.32 9.75
N VAL A 213 -23.66 4.10 9.35
CA VAL A 213 -22.28 3.69 9.10
C VAL A 213 -22.22 2.92 7.78
N ASP A 214 -21.07 3.00 7.11
CA ASP A 214 -20.66 2.05 6.09
C ASP A 214 -19.84 0.95 6.79
N LYS A 215 -20.23 -0.32 6.65
CA LYS A 215 -19.59 -1.42 7.38
C LYS A 215 -19.40 -2.65 6.50
N HIS A 216 -18.22 -3.24 6.60
CA HIS A 216 -17.87 -4.52 6.00
C HIS A 216 -17.23 -5.40 7.06
N LEU A 217 -17.84 -6.55 7.33
CA LEU A 217 -17.40 -7.51 8.35
C LEU A 217 -17.00 -8.80 7.66
N TRP A 218 -15.96 -9.46 8.19
CA TRP A 218 -15.58 -10.80 7.79
C TRP A 218 -15.37 -11.69 9.02
N PRO A 219 -16.20 -12.70 9.26
CA PRO A 219 -17.39 -13.07 8.49
C PRO A 219 -18.47 -11.97 8.53
N SER A 220 -19.35 -11.95 7.53
CA SER A 220 -20.41 -10.94 7.41
C SER A 220 -21.66 -11.25 8.27
N GLU A 221 -21.87 -12.52 8.58
CA GLU A 221 -23.01 -13.01 9.35
C GLU A 221 -22.65 -13.19 10.83
N SER A 222 -23.62 -12.96 11.71
CA SER A 222 -23.47 -13.19 13.15
C SER A 222 -23.49 -14.69 13.47
N GLY A 223 -22.70 -15.11 14.46
CA GLY A 223 -22.71 -16.48 15.01
C GLY A 223 -22.03 -17.51 14.12
N VAL A 224 -21.32 -17.10 13.07
CA VAL A 224 -20.59 -18.00 12.18
C VAL A 224 -19.10 -17.70 12.19
N LEU A 225 -18.29 -18.70 11.86
CA LEU A 225 -16.87 -18.53 11.60
C LEU A 225 -16.61 -18.25 10.12
N ALA A 226 -15.53 -17.51 9.85
CA ALA A 226 -15.05 -17.33 8.49
C ALA A 226 -14.69 -18.68 7.83
N LYS A 227 -15.33 -18.96 6.71
CA LYS A 227 -15.07 -20.17 5.89
C LYS A 227 -13.82 -20.02 5.02
N SER A 228 -13.49 -18.80 4.63
CA SER A 228 -12.31 -18.43 3.86
C SER A 228 -11.70 -17.13 4.41
N THR A 229 -10.56 -16.72 3.87
CA THR A 229 -9.95 -15.43 4.15
C THR A 229 -10.55 -14.34 3.27
N ALA A 230 -10.46 -13.09 3.74
CA ALA A 230 -10.84 -11.89 2.99
C ALA A 230 -9.60 -11.10 2.53
N PRO A 231 -9.55 -10.66 1.27
CA PRO A 231 -8.49 -9.76 0.80
C PRO A 231 -8.66 -8.36 1.42
N LEU A 232 -7.66 -7.88 2.15
CA LEU A 232 -7.71 -6.63 2.91
C LEU A 232 -7.02 -5.46 2.19
N ALA A 233 -5.85 -5.73 1.65
CA ALA A 233 -5.02 -4.77 0.94
C ALA A 233 -4.19 -5.49 -0.13
N TYR A 234 -3.74 -4.77 -1.14
CA TYR A 234 -3.03 -5.37 -2.26
C TYR A 234 -1.99 -4.42 -2.86
N THR A 235 -1.03 -4.98 -3.58
CA THR A 235 -0.10 -4.22 -4.44
C THR A 235 -0.50 -4.39 -5.89
N PHE A 236 -0.19 -3.39 -6.71
CA PHE A 236 -0.58 -3.34 -8.11
C PHE A 236 0.60 -2.98 -8.98
N ALA A 237 0.78 -3.73 -10.06
CA ALA A 237 1.70 -3.39 -11.14
C ALA A 237 0.92 -2.85 -12.33
N SER A 238 1.41 -1.77 -12.92
CA SER A 238 0.83 -1.17 -14.12
C SER A 238 1.86 -1.12 -15.25
N PHE A 239 1.55 -0.43 -16.33
CA PHE A 239 2.35 -0.40 -17.54
C PHE A 239 2.48 1.01 -18.10
N ASP A 240 3.64 1.31 -18.66
CA ASP A 240 3.84 2.43 -19.58
C ASP A 240 4.18 1.88 -20.96
N GLY A 241 3.18 1.82 -21.83
CA GLY A 241 3.28 1.10 -23.10
C GLY A 241 3.50 -0.39 -22.88
N ARG A 242 4.73 -0.86 -23.07
CA ARG A 242 5.14 -2.26 -22.87
C ARG A 242 6.07 -2.44 -21.65
N LEU A 243 6.39 -1.35 -20.96
CA LEU A 243 7.25 -1.36 -19.78
C LEU A 243 6.41 -1.63 -18.53
N LEU A 244 6.81 -2.64 -17.74
CA LEU A 244 6.17 -2.95 -16.46
C LEU A 244 6.63 -1.98 -15.35
N LEU A 245 5.67 -1.39 -14.65
CA LEU A 245 5.81 -0.58 -13.44
C LEU A 245 5.35 -1.42 -12.23
N PRO A 246 6.25 -2.09 -11.50
CA PRO A 246 5.89 -3.17 -10.57
C PRO A 246 5.21 -2.74 -9.27
N ARG A 247 5.37 -1.47 -8.86
CA ARG A 247 4.82 -0.91 -7.59
C ARG A 247 4.08 0.38 -7.87
N TRP A 248 3.08 0.31 -8.74
CA TRP A 248 2.40 1.48 -9.27
C TRP A 248 1.37 2.03 -8.28
N ILE A 249 1.51 3.31 -7.93
CA ILE A 249 0.63 4.00 -6.98
C ILE A 249 -0.07 5.25 -7.54
N THR A 250 0.43 5.75 -8.67
CA THR A 250 -0.05 6.97 -9.36
C THR A 250 0.58 7.03 -10.74
N HIS A 251 0.05 7.88 -11.62
CA HIS A 251 0.64 8.15 -12.93
C HIS A 251 2.03 8.77 -12.80
N ILE A 252 3.02 8.20 -13.49
CA ILE A 252 4.40 8.69 -13.54
C ILE A 252 4.78 8.98 -14.99
N SER A 253 5.03 10.25 -15.31
CA SER A 253 5.44 10.63 -16.68
C SER A 253 6.94 10.40 -16.91
N ALA A 254 7.75 10.69 -15.89
CA ALA A 254 9.19 10.50 -15.86
C ALA A 254 9.64 10.43 -14.39
N PHE A 255 10.84 9.89 -14.16
CA PHE A 255 11.48 9.94 -12.85
C PHE A 255 12.10 11.31 -12.58
N GLN A 256 12.14 11.67 -11.30
CA GLN A 256 12.76 12.89 -10.81
C GLN A 256 13.64 12.59 -9.59
N LEU A 257 14.83 13.17 -9.57
CA LEU A 257 15.72 13.17 -8.41
C LEU A 257 15.88 14.58 -7.88
N VAL A 258 15.47 14.79 -6.63
CA VAL A 258 15.56 16.08 -5.96
C VAL A 258 16.71 16.01 -4.95
N ILE A 259 17.64 16.94 -5.06
CA ILE A 259 18.77 17.07 -4.14
C ILE A 259 18.60 18.36 -3.36
N SER A 260 18.44 18.24 -2.05
CA SER A 260 18.21 19.37 -1.18
C SER A 260 19.39 19.67 -0.28
N ASN A 261 19.87 20.93 -0.32
CA ASN A 261 20.86 21.45 0.62
C ASN A 261 20.22 22.45 1.61
N THR A 262 18.90 22.36 1.81
CA THR A 262 18.14 23.26 2.69
C THR A 262 18.26 22.88 4.17
N ASN A 263 18.71 21.67 4.48
CA ASN A 263 18.67 21.10 5.81
C ASN A 263 19.95 21.40 6.62
N GLY A 264 20.33 22.68 6.66
CA GLY A 264 21.48 23.17 7.43
C GLY A 264 22.84 22.97 6.75
N GLY A 265 22.85 22.64 5.45
CA GLY A 265 24.08 22.52 4.69
C GLY A 265 24.60 23.87 4.19
N THR A 266 25.90 24.11 4.35
CA THR A 266 26.55 25.38 3.90
C THR A 266 27.55 25.15 2.77
N TYR A 267 27.77 23.90 2.36
CA TYR A 267 28.69 23.55 1.28
C TYR A 267 28.12 23.90 -0.08
N ILE A 268 29.01 24.15 -1.05
CA ILE A 268 28.68 24.06 -2.47
C ILE A 268 28.91 22.59 -2.88
N VAL A 269 27.88 21.97 -3.44
CA VAL A 269 27.90 20.56 -3.85
C VAL A 269 27.72 20.46 -5.35
N ASP A 270 28.69 19.88 -6.04
CA ASP A 270 28.58 19.50 -7.45
C ASP A 270 27.98 18.10 -7.55
N ALA A 271 26.83 17.99 -8.21
CA ALA A 271 26.10 16.76 -8.39
C ALA A 271 26.26 16.28 -9.85
N SER A 272 26.68 15.02 -10.03
CA SER A 272 26.70 14.34 -11.33
C SER A 272 25.80 13.12 -11.26
N LEU A 273 24.76 13.11 -12.10
CA LEU A 273 23.80 12.02 -12.22
C LEU A 273 24.08 11.25 -13.51
N GLY A 274 24.41 9.96 -13.40
CA GLY A 274 24.52 9.05 -14.54
C GLY A 274 23.44 7.98 -14.51
N TYR A 275 22.90 7.59 -15.67
CA TYR A 275 21.95 6.48 -15.79
C TYR A 275 21.98 5.85 -17.18
N ASP A 276 21.60 4.57 -17.26
CA ASP A 276 21.54 3.82 -18.50
C ASP A 276 20.12 3.84 -19.08
N THR A 277 20.01 3.98 -20.40
CA THR A 277 18.75 3.84 -21.16
C THR A 277 18.97 2.85 -22.31
N PRO A 278 17.91 2.33 -22.96
CA PRO A 278 18.06 1.55 -24.18
C PRO A 278 18.80 2.28 -25.32
N ARG A 279 18.87 3.62 -25.27
CA ARG A 279 19.58 4.47 -26.23
C ARG A 279 21.03 4.77 -25.82
N GLY A 280 21.51 4.17 -24.73
CA GLY A 280 22.83 4.39 -24.16
C GLY A 280 22.83 5.18 -22.86
N ARG A 281 24.01 5.32 -22.27
CA ARG A 281 24.23 6.03 -21.01
C ARG A 281 24.00 7.54 -21.18
N LYS A 282 23.37 8.15 -20.18
CA LYS A 282 23.13 9.58 -20.07
C LYS A 282 23.78 10.11 -18.80
N THR A 283 24.16 11.38 -18.85
CA THR A 283 24.72 12.12 -17.71
C THR A 283 24.08 13.49 -17.63
N ALA A 284 23.82 13.95 -16.43
CA ALA A 284 23.36 15.29 -16.13
C ALA A 284 24.17 15.84 -14.95
N GLU A 285 24.41 17.15 -14.95
CA GLU A 285 25.19 17.82 -13.91
C GLU A 285 24.39 18.98 -13.32
N GLY A 286 24.65 19.29 -12.06
CA GLY A 286 24.04 20.42 -11.37
C GLY A 286 24.85 20.81 -10.14
N THR A 287 24.56 21.98 -9.57
CA THR A 287 25.26 22.47 -8.37
C THR A 287 24.26 22.97 -7.35
N ALA A 288 24.31 22.40 -6.13
CA ALA A 288 23.47 22.81 -5.00
C ALA A 288 24.34 23.57 -3.98
N SER A 289 24.16 24.89 -3.90
CA SER A 289 24.76 25.68 -2.82
C SER A 289 23.91 25.64 -1.55
N GLY A 290 24.46 26.07 -0.42
CA GLY A 290 23.75 26.06 0.86
C GLY A 290 22.39 26.76 0.78
N GLY A 291 21.35 26.10 1.28
CA GLY A 291 19.98 26.61 1.23
C GLY A 291 19.27 26.42 -0.12
N LEU A 292 19.90 25.80 -1.12
CA LEU A 292 19.32 25.59 -2.44
C LEU A 292 19.01 24.11 -2.73
N THR A 293 18.15 23.91 -3.72
CA THR A 293 17.75 22.59 -4.22
C THR A 293 18.11 22.50 -5.70
N VAL A 294 18.56 21.32 -6.12
CA VAL A 294 18.75 20.96 -7.53
C VAL A 294 17.79 19.82 -7.86
N THR A 295 17.22 19.85 -9.05
CA THR A 295 16.33 18.80 -9.54
C THR A 295 16.86 18.28 -10.86
N PHE A 296 17.02 16.96 -10.95
CA PHE A 296 17.16 16.25 -12.22
C PHE A 296 15.79 15.70 -12.61
N SER A 297 15.15 16.31 -13.62
CA SER A 297 13.86 15.90 -14.17
C SER A 297 14.04 15.04 -15.42
N ASP A 298 12.91 14.54 -15.94
CA ASP A 298 12.81 13.88 -17.24
C ASP A 298 13.70 12.65 -17.39
N ILE A 299 14.01 11.98 -16.28
CA ILE A 299 14.69 10.69 -16.29
C ILE A 299 13.68 9.66 -16.84
N PRO A 300 13.95 9.00 -17.98
CA PRO A 300 12.99 8.09 -18.60
C PRO A 300 12.57 6.94 -17.68
N LEU A 301 11.35 6.42 -17.84
CA LEU A 301 10.85 5.31 -17.00
C LEU A 301 11.61 3.99 -17.22
N ASP A 302 12.26 3.83 -18.37
CA ASP A 302 13.12 2.70 -18.70
C ASP A 302 14.59 2.90 -18.25
N ALA A 303 14.88 3.97 -17.49
CA ALA A 303 16.20 4.20 -16.92
C ALA A 303 16.58 3.11 -15.90
N SER A 304 17.85 2.71 -15.93
CA SER A 304 18.44 1.74 -15.00
C SER A 304 19.82 2.20 -14.54
N ASN A 305 20.36 1.55 -13.50
CA ASN A 305 21.70 1.84 -12.96
C ASN A 305 21.93 3.34 -12.71
N VAL A 306 20.98 4.00 -12.03
CA VAL A 306 21.10 5.41 -11.68
C VAL A 306 22.17 5.55 -10.61
N VAL A 307 23.12 6.45 -10.84
CA VAL A 307 24.24 6.74 -9.94
C VAL A 307 24.32 8.25 -9.76
N LEU A 308 24.22 8.71 -8.52
CA LEU A 308 24.46 10.09 -8.14
C LEU A 308 25.79 10.20 -7.41
N GLU A 309 26.69 11.03 -7.93
CA GLU A 309 27.90 11.47 -7.24
C GLU A 309 27.70 12.91 -6.73
N CYS A 310 27.86 13.13 -5.43
CA CYS A 310 27.82 14.44 -4.78
C CYS A 310 29.22 14.83 -4.31
N GLY A 311 29.84 15.81 -4.97
CA GLY A 311 31.12 16.39 -4.61
C GLY A 311 30.99 17.66 -3.76
N PHE A 312 31.29 17.57 -2.48
CA PHE A 312 31.31 18.69 -1.54
C PHE A 312 32.62 19.46 -1.69
N ARG A 313 32.55 20.69 -2.20
CA ARG A 313 33.75 21.51 -2.46
C ARG A 313 34.44 21.88 -1.16
N GLY A 314 35.73 21.55 -1.07
CA GLY A 314 36.63 22.05 -0.05
C GLY A 314 37.79 22.85 -0.62
N VAL A 315 38.55 23.49 0.27
CA VAL A 315 39.70 24.34 -0.11
C VAL A 315 40.85 23.52 -0.71
N MET A 316 41.07 22.30 -0.21
CA MET A 316 42.18 21.43 -0.63
C MET A 316 41.74 20.23 -1.46
N SER A 317 40.53 19.71 -1.22
CA SER A 317 39.97 18.56 -1.92
C SER A 317 38.45 18.60 -1.89
N THR A 318 37.83 17.90 -2.85
CA THR A 318 36.38 17.67 -2.90
C THR A 318 36.08 16.31 -2.26
N GLU A 319 35.26 16.31 -1.21
CA GLU A 319 34.76 15.07 -0.60
C GLU A 319 33.59 14.52 -1.43
N LYS A 320 33.60 13.24 -1.76
CA LYS A 320 32.60 12.63 -2.65
C LYS A 320 31.73 11.63 -1.90
N HIS A 321 30.42 11.73 -2.11
CA HIS A 321 29.43 10.76 -1.67
C HIS A 321 28.73 10.15 -2.88
N LEU A 322 28.52 8.83 -2.86
CA LEU A 322 27.92 8.08 -3.97
C LEU A 322 26.63 7.42 -3.52
N LEU A 323 25.56 7.62 -4.29
CA LEU A 323 24.28 6.93 -4.12
C LEU A 323 23.93 6.19 -5.40
N GLN A 324 23.38 4.98 -5.29
CA GLN A 324 23.10 4.12 -6.44
C GLN A 324 21.75 3.42 -6.33
N TRP A 325 20.99 3.46 -7.43
CA TRP A 325 19.71 2.79 -7.61
C TRP A 325 19.73 1.94 -8.87
N LYS A 326 19.77 0.62 -8.70
CA LYS A 326 19.84 -0.33 -9.85
C LYS A 326 18.57 -0.27 -10.71
N SER A 327 17.41 -0.13 -10.06
CA SER A 327 16.11 -0.20 -10.73
C SER A 327 15.16 0.87 -10.16
N PRO A 328 15.21 2.11 -10.69
CA PRO A 328 14.32 3.19 -10.28
C PRO A 328 12.84 2.79 -10.32
N ARG A 329 12.41 2.06 -11.37
CA ARG A 329 11.02 1.57 -11.51
C ARG A 329 10.49 0.75 -10.34
N GLY A 330 11.36 0.07 -9.60
CA GLY A 330 10.98 -0.70 -8.40
C GLY A 330 11.28 0.01 -7.09
N GLN A 331 12.05 1.11 -7.11
CA GLN A 331 12.61 1.76 -5.93
C GLN A 331 12.03 3.16 -5.70
N TRP A 332 11.71 3.90 -6.75
CA TRP A 332 11.24 5.29 -6.72
C TRP A 332 9.72 5.31 -6.81
N VAL A 333 9.08 4.83 -5.73
CA VAL A 333 7.62 4.77 -5.61
C VAL A 333 7.03 6.17 -5.80
N GLY A 334 6.11 6.32 -6.75
CA GLY A 334 5.52 7.63 -7.10
C GLY A 334 6.36 8.50 -8.03
N GLY A 335 7.53 8.02 -8.48
CA GLY A 335 8.32 8.66 -9.52
C GLY A 335 9.39 9.64 -9.04
N VAL A 336 9.46 9.91 -7.74
CA VAL A 336 10.38 10.91 -7.16
C VAL A 336 11.27 10.26 -6.12
N ARG A 337 12.52 10.69 -6.05
CA ARG A 337 13.48 10.32 -5.00
C ARG A 337 14.15 11.55 -4.44
N HIS A 338 14.42 11.57 -3.13
CA HIS A 338 15.02 12.72 -2.46
C HIS A 338 16.37 12.36 -1.85
N VAL A 339 17.31 13.30 -2.00
CA VAL A 339 18.63 13.24 -1.37
C VAL A 339 18.83 14.51 -0.56
N ASP A 340 18.99 14.35 0.74
CA ASP A 340 19.32 15.44 1.64
C ASP A 340 20.84 15.54 1.81
N LEU A 341 21.34 16.75 1.63
CA LEU A 341 22.73 17.13 1.82
C LEU A 341 22.89 17.81 3.17
N TYR A 342 23.90 17.41 3.94
CA TYR A 342 24.22 17.95 5.24
C TYR A 342 25.70 18.31 5.36
N GLY A 343 25.98 19.30 6.21
CA GLY A 343 27.35 19.67 6.61
C GLY A 343 27.51 21.17 6.75
N VAL A 344 28.17 21.62 7.82
CA VAL A 344 28.53 23.03 8.03
C VAL A 344 30.02 23.19 7.80
N TRP A 345 30.40 24.13 6.94
CA TRP A 345 31.80 24.38 6.57
C TRP A 345 32.58 25.05 7.72
N PRO A 346 33.82 24.61 8.03
CA PRO A 346 34.51 23.40 7.57
C PRO A 346 34.24 22.22 8.54
N GLY A 347 33.42 21.27 8.12
CA GLY A 347 32.98 20.15 8.95
C GLY A 347 32.66 18.90 8.14
N SER A 348 32.15 17.87 8.80
CA SER A 348 31.80 16.62 8.12
C SER A 348 30.59 16.79 7.20
N THR A 349 30.63 16.13 6.05
CA THR A 349 29.57 16.17 5.04
C THR A 349 28.84 14.84 4.98
N ARG A 350 27.57 14.87 4.57
CA ARG A 350 26.76 13.66 4.35
C ARG A 350 25.77 13.89 3.20
N ALA A 351 25.54 12.86 2.40
CA ALA A 351 24.41 12.77 1.48
C ALA A 351 23.54 11.57 1.90
N VAL A 352 22.25 11.80 2.09
CA VAL A 352 21.31 10.79 2.62
C VAL A 352 20.16 10.61 1.64
N ASP A 353 19.98 9.39 1.15
CA ASP A 353 18.75 8.97 0.47
C ASP A 353 17.61 8.91 1.49
N VAL A 354 16.67 9.85 1.39
CA VAL A 354 15.60 10.06 2.38
C VAL A 354 14.71 8.83 2.50
N GLU A 355 14.47 8.15 1.38
CA GLU A 355 13.58 6.99 1.32
C GLU A 355 14.28 5.65 1.55
N ALA A 356 15.61 5.61 1.73
CA ALA A 356 16.35 4.37 1.97
C ALA A 356 15.98 3.65 3.29
N GLY A 357 15.39 4.36 4.26
CA GLY A 357 14.93 3.81 5.54
C GLY A 357 13.44 3.43 5.62
N THR A 358 12.70 3.59 4.52
CA THR A 358 11.22 3.38 4.45
C THR A 358 10.82 2.09 3.73
N ALA A 359 11.75 1.16 3.55
CA ALA A 359 11.57 -0.06 2.75
C ALA A 359 10.92 -1.22 3.53
#